data_AF-A0A814E3M0-F1
#
_entry.id   AF-A0A814E3M0-F1
#
_cell.length_a   1.000
_cell.length_b   1.000
_cell.length_c   1.000
_cell.angle_alpha   90.00
_cell.angle_beta   90.00
_cell.angle_gamma   90.00
#
_symmetry.space_group_name_H-M   'P 1'
#
loop_
_entity.id
_entity.type
_entity.pdbx_description
1 polymer ?
#
loop_
_entity_poly.entity_id
_entity_poly.type
_entity_poly.pdbx_seq_one_letter_code
_entity_poly.pdbx_strand_id
1 'polypeptide(L)'
;METWPSEVVRAFNRSKFNRDETKKYELVLYKPIEPILQEGPQCGIVALAMAMSNHSCDVKVQSIFEKAKELLYTIQGELFDAHVIPHLCEQFNLTATVHKWAKVTDLVDCLQSGCICLVPYDSDANHEPCLKKGHRAHWLLVHGYLKELTSSSSNEYDLVLVQHGKNIDPKRRTDSEYCLPKDASLKETLCNLFVAI
;
A
#
# COMPACT_ATOMS: atom_id res chain seq x y z
N MET A 1 -9.48 -8.75 13.24
CA MET A 1 -9.16 -7.62 12.33
C MET A 1 -10.23 -6.57 12.55
N GLU A 2 -9.87 -5.45 13.19
CA GLU A 2 -10.79 -4.34 13.40
C GLU A 2 -11.09 -3.67 12.04
N THR A 3 -12.31 -3.16 11.89
CA THR A 3 -12.77 -2.55 10.64
C THR A 3 -12.15 -1.17 10.45
N TRP A 4 -11.59 -0.92 9.27
CA TRP A 4 -11.02 0.38 8.91
C TRP A 4 -12.05 1.52 9.05
N PRO A 5 -11.63 2.75 9.43
CA PRO A 5 -12.49 3.92 9.33
C PRO A 5 -12.99 4.08 7.89
N SER A 6 -14.28 4.42 7.72
CA SER A 6 -14.91 4.51 6.40
C SER A 6 -14.24 5.52 5.45
N GLU A 7 -13.54 6.51 5.99
CA GLU A 7 -12.77 7.50 5.22
C GLU A 7 -11.53 6.87 4.57
N VAL A 8 -10.84 5.99 5.29
CA VAL A 8 -9.68 5.26 4.77
C VAL A 8 -10.14 4.29 3.67
N VAL A 9 -11.24 3.56 3.88
CA VAL A 9 -11.79 2.67 2.83
C VAL A 9 -12.19 3.45 1.57
N ARG A 10 -12.64 4.71 1.70
CA ARG A 10 -12.98 5.58 0.56
C ARG A 10 -11.75 6.04 -0.20
N ALA A 11 -10.67 6.43 0.49
CA ALA A 11 -9.42 6.88 -0.15
C ALA A 11 -8.78 5.79 -1.04
N PHE A 12 -9.02 4.51 -0.73
CA PHE A 12 -8.46 3.37 -1.48
C PHE A 12 -9.40 2.79 -2.54
N ASN A 13 -10.67 3.20 -2.61
CA ASN A 13 -11.64 2.64 -3.55
C ASN A 13 -11.60 3.37 -4.91
N ARG A 14 -11.01 2.72 -5.93
CA ARG A 14 -10.89 3.23 -7.30
C ARG A 14 -12.25 3.45 -7.97
N SER A 15 -13.27 2.67 -7.62
CA SER A 15 -14.64 2.81 -8.15
C SER A 15 -15.33 4.15 -7.81
N LYS A 16 -14.77 4.94 -6.88
CA LYS A 16 -15.19 6.32 -6.60
C LYS A 16 -14.29 7.39 -7.20
N PHE A 17 -13.21 7.02 -7.90
CA PHE A 17 -12.60 7.89 -8.89
C PHE A 17 -13.58 8.02 -10.06
N ASN A 18 -14.68 8.72 -9.79
CA ASN A 18 -15.53 9.26 -10.81
C ASN A 18 -14.58 10.14 -11.62
N ARG A 19 -14.47 9.89 -12.93
CA ARG A 19 -13.78 10.79 -13.87
C ARG A 19 -14.60 12.06 -14.02
N ASP A 20 -14.87 12.69 -12.88
CA ASP A 20 -15.45 14.00 -12.81
C ASP A 20 -14.35 14.93 -13.29
N GLU A 21 -14.39 15.25 -14.59
CA GLU A 21 -13.44 16.12 -15.27
C GLU A 21 -13.38 17.53 -14.63
N THR A 22 -14.33 17.85 -13.74
CA THR A 22 -14.33 19.08 -12.96
C THR A 22 -13.36 19.05 -11.78
N LYS A 23 -13.00 17.87 -11.27
CA LYS A 23 -12.06 17.71 -10.16
C LYS A 23 -10.62 17.73 -10.66
N LYS A 24 -9.77 18.52 -10.02
CA LYS A 24 -8.33 18.59 -10.32
C LYS A 24 -7.55 18.00 -9.17
N TYR A 25 -6.52 17.23 -9.47
CA TYR A 25 -5.63 16.63 -8.47
C TYR A 25 -4.19 17.02 -8.75
N GLU A 26 -3.44 17.27 -7.69
CA GLU A 26 -1.99 17.42 -7.71
C GLU A 26 -1.35 16.14 -7.19
N LEU A 27 -0.39 15.58 -7.94
CA LEU A 27 0.46 14.52 -7.42
C LEU A 27 1.43 15.12 -6.40
N VAL A 28 1.24 14.81 -5.13
CA VAL A 28 2.09 15.38 -4.06
C VAL A 28 3.29 14.49 -3.77
N LEU A 29 3.09 13.17 -3.76
CA LEU A 29 4.15 12.20 -3.49
C LEU A 29 3.95 10.95 -4.34
N TYR A 30 5.05 10.48 -4.92
CA TYR A 30 5.10 9.24 -5.68
C TYR A 30 6.46 8.56 -5.52
N LYS A 31 6.43 7.29 -5.16
CA LYS A 31 7.58 6.40 -5.18
C LYS A 31 7.32 5.29 -6.18
N PRO A 32 8.10 5.19 -7.26
CA PRO A 32 7.99 4.07 -8.18
C PRO A 32 8.27 2.75 -7.45
N ILE A 33 7.40 1.75 -7.65
CA ILE A 33 7.56 0.42 -7.06
C ILE A 33 7.52 -0.59 -8.20
N GLU A 34 8.54 -1.44 -8.28
CA GLU A 34 8.55 -2.55 -9.22
C GLU A 34 7.50 -3.59 -8.81
N PRO A 35 6.50 -3.89 -9.67
CA PRO A 35 5.42 -4.79 -9.32
C PRO A 35 5.89 -6.25 -9.31
N ILE A 36 5.61 -6.95 -8.22
CA ILE A 36 5.89 -8.37 -8.08
C ILE A 36 4.57 -9.15 -8.02
N LEU A 37 4.41 -10.14 -8.90
CA LEU A 37 3.25 -11.03 -8.87
C LEU A 37 3.43 -12.08 -7.77
N GLN A 38 2.41 -12.29 -6.95
CA GLN A 38 2.45 -13.30 -5.89
C GLN A 38 2.25 -14.73 -6.43
N GLU A 39 2.86 -15.68 -5.75
CA GLU A 39 2.57 -17.10 -5.87
C GLU A 39 1.92 -17.60 -4.58
N GLY A 40 0.79 -18.31 -4.70
CA GLY A 40 0.05 -18.80 -3.53
C GLY A 40 -0.39 -17.68 -2.57
N PRO A 41 -0.47 -17.94 -1.25
CA PRO A 41 -0.97 -16.98 -0.25
C PRO A 41 0.07 -15.93 0.20
N GLN A 42 1.09 -15.64 -0.61
CA GLN A 42 2.24 -14.79 -0.24
C GLN A 42 2.02 -13.27 -0.33
N CYS A 43 0.77 -12.79 -0.34
CA CYS A 43 0.50 -11.37 -0.57
C CYS A 43 1.21 -10.40 0.38
N GLY A 44 1.31 -10.72 1.67
CA GLY A 44 2.04 -9.90 2.65
C GLY A 44 3.55 -9.93 2.42
N ILE A 45 4.12 -11.09 2.10
CA ILE A 45 5.54 -11.28 1.80
C ILE A 45 5.93 -10.51 0.53
N VAL A 46 5.09 -10.59 -0.50
CA VAL A 46 5.29 -9.91 -1.78
C VAL A 46 5.17 -8.40 -1.61
N ALA A 47 4.17 -7.93 -0.87
CA ALA A 47 4.05 -6.51 -0.57
C ALA A 47 5.26 -6.00 0.25
N LEU A 48 5.77 -6.81 1.18
CA LEU A 48 6.98 -6.49 1.94
C LEU A 48 8.21 -6.44 1.04
N ALA A 49 8.40 -7.41 0.14
CA ALA A 49 9.50 -7.43 -0.82
C ALA A 49 9.50 -6.17 -1.71
N MET A 50 8.34 -5.82 -2.28
CA MET A 50 8.17 -4.59 -3.06
C MET A 50 8.58 -3.34 -2.27
N ALA A 51 8.24 -3.29 -0.97
CA ALA A 51 8.65 -2.21 -0.09
C ALA A 51 10.16 -2.18 0.12
N MET A 52 10.77 -3.33 0.45
CA MET A 52 12.20 -3.48 0.73
C MET A 52 13.09 -3.14 -0.48
N SER A 53 12.67 -3.51 -1.70
CA SER A 53 13.40 -3.19 -2.93
C SER A 53 13.56 -1.68 -3.13
N ASN A 54 12.61 -0.87 -2.64
CA ASN A 54 12.69 0.59 -2.71
C ASN A 54 13.67 1.21 -1.68
N HIS A 55 14.24 0.40 -0.78
CA HIS A 55 15.26 0.82 0.20
C HIS A 55 16.67 0.36 -0.20
N SER A 56 16.91 0.11 -1.49
CA SER A 56 18.18 -0.45 -2.00
C SER A 56 18.54 -1.80 -1.39
N CYS A 57 17.56 -2.50 -0.83
CA CYS A 57 17.70 -3.85 -0.31
C CYS A 57 17.06 -4.79 -1.33
N ASP A 58 17.88 -5.44 -2.17
CA ASP A 58 17.40 -6.42 -3.15
C ASP A 58 17.05 -7.74 -2.44
N VAL A 59 15.92 -7.73 -1.72
CA VAL A 59 15.42 -8.90 -0.99
C VAL A 59 14.44 -9.66 -1.87
N LYS A 60 14.76 -10.93 -2.13
CA LYS A 60 13.87 -11.82 -2.88
C LYS A 60 12.70 -12.27 -2.01
N VAL A 61 11.50 -12.37 -2.60
CA VAL A 61 10.29 -12.92 -1.96
C VAL A 61 10.59 -14.24 -1.24
N GLN A 62 11.34 -15.13 -1.89
CA GLN A 62 11.70 -16.43 -1.34
C GLN A 62 12.52 -16.32 -0.04
N SER A 63 13.44 -15.36 0.05
CA SER A 63 14.25 -15.15 1.25
C SER A 63 13.41 -14.68 2.44
N ILE A 64 12.44 -13.79 2.19
CA ILE A 64 11.48 -13.35 3.21
C ILE A 64 10.59 -14.53 3.63
N PHE A 65 10.14 -15.34 2.69
CA PHE A 65 9.32 -16.52 2.97
C PHE A 65 10.04 -17.56 3.83
N GLU A 66 11.29 -17.88 3.49
CA GLU A 66 12.13 -18.79 4.28
C GLU A 66 12.32 -18.27 5.70
N LYS A 67 12.62 -16.97 5.84
CA LYS A 67 12.76 -16.35 7.16
C LYS A 67 11.46 -16.35 7.96
N ALA A 68 10.33 -16.08 7.32
CA ALA A 68 9.02 -16.14 7.97
C ALA A 68 8.67 -17.56 8.43
N LYS A 69 9.09 -18.60 7.70
CA LYS A 69 8.95 -19.99 8.14
C LYS A 69 9.85 -20.33 9.31
N GLU A 70 11.10 -19.89 9.29
CA GLU A 70 12.04 -20.09 10.40
C GLU A 70 11.54 -19.47 11.71
N LEU A 71 10.92 -18.28 11.61
CA LEU A 71 10.29 -17.58 12.73
C LEU A 71 8.88 -18.08 13.08
N LEU A 72 8.40 -19.14 12.40
CA LEU A 72 7.08 -19.76 12.60
C LEU A 72 5.89 -18.80 12.38
N TYR A 73 6.06 -17.75 11.57
CA TYR A 73 4.99 -16.82 11.22
C TYR A 73 4.09 -17.32 10.09
N THR A 74 4.57 -18.29 9.31
CA THR A 74 3.84 -18.80 8.15
C THR A 74 4.16 -20.25 7.87
N ILE A 75 3.21 -20.97 7.26
CA ILE A 75 3.43 -22.32 6.72
C ILE A 75 3.50 -22.28 5.19
N GLN A 76 2.58 -21.55 4.54
CA GLN A 76 2.42 -21.53 3.08
C GLN A 76 2.65 -20.15 2.45
N GLY A 77 2.86 -19.10 3.25
CA GLY A 77 3.12 -17.73 2.80
C GLY A 77 2.18 -16.67 3.37
N GLU A 78 1.11 -17.11 4.03
CA GLU A 78 0.15 -16.26 4.72
C GLU A 78 0.81 -15.46 5.87
N LEU A 79 0.45 -14.19 5.99
CA LEU A 79 0.79 -13.32 7.13
C LEU A 79 -0.51 -12.69 7.65
N PHE A 80 -0.93 -13.06 8.86
CA PHE A 80 -2.21 -12.64 9.45
C PHE A 80 -2.11 -11.62 10.57
N ASP A 81 -0.89 -11.32 11.03
CA ASP A 81 -0.62 -10.37 12.09
C ASP A 81 0.43 -9.38 11.63
N ALA A 82 0.13 -8.08 11.62
CA ALA A 82 1.09 -7.08 11.15
C ALA A 82 2.27 -6.88 12.10
N HIS A 83 2.14 -7.30 13.37
CA HIS A 83 3.26 -7.24 14.31
C HIS A 83 4.41 -8.16 13.91
N VAL A 84 4.22 -9.11 12.99
CA VAL A 84 5.31 -9.92 12.44
C VAL A 84 6.19 -9.13 11.47
N ILE A 85 5.69 -8.04 10.87
CA ILE A 85 6.42 -7.31 9.83
C ILE A 85 7.67 -6.61 10.38
N PRO A 86 7.64 -5.88 11.51
CA PRO A 86 8.86 -5.36 12.15
C PRO A 86 9.93 -6.43 12.37
N HIS A 87 9.55 -7.57 12.94
CA HIS A 87 10.47 -8.68 13.21
C HIS A 87 11.09 -9.23 11.92
N LEU A 88 10.32 -9.32 10.84
CA LEU A 88 10.83 -9.71 9.52
C LEU A 88 11.78 -8.66 8.94
N CYS A 89 11.44 -7.37 9.05
CA CYS A 89 12.30 -6.28 8.57
C CYS A 89 13.67 -6.28 9.23
N GLU A 90 13.71 -6.53 10.54
CA GLU A 90 14.96 -6.61 11.31
C GLU A 90 15.92 -7.68 10.76
N GLN A 91 15.40 -8.78 10.21
CA GLN A 91 16.21 -9.84 9.60
C GLN A 91 16.94 -9.39 8.32
N PHE A 92 16.54 -8.25 7.75
CA PHE A 92 17.11 -7.66 6.55
C PHE A 92 17.72 -6.27 6.83
N ASN A 93 18.03 -5.96 8.09
CA ASN A 93 18.58 -4.68 8.54
C ASN A 93 17.68 -3.47 8.21
N LEU A 94 16.37 -3.70 8.17
CA LEU A 94 15.36 -2.67 8.00
C LEU A 94 14.58 -2.50 9.30
N THR A 95 14.07 -1.29 9.50
CA THR A 95 13.18 -0.99 10.62
C THR A 95 11.78 -0.78 10.07
N ALA A 96 10.79 -1.29 10.79
CA ALA A 96 9.39 -0.99 10.55
C ALA A 96 8.67 -0.83 11.88
N THR A 97 7.69 0.06 11.90
CA THR A 97 6.81 0.28 13.05
C THR A 97 5.38 -0.03 12.66
N VAL A 98 4.61 -0.53 13.63
CA VAL A 98 3.18 -0.76 13.49
C VAL A 98 2.43 0.47 13.98
N HIS A 99 1.60 1.04 13.12
CA HIS A 99 0.76 2.19 13.45
C HIS A 99 -0.72 1.85 13.24
N LYS A 100 -1.54 2.15 14.25
CA LYS A 100 -2.99 2.10 14.11
C LYS A 100 -3.48 3.45 13.60
N TRP A 101 -4.11 3.48 12.43
CA TRP A 101 -4.61 4.73 11.87
C TRP A 101 -6.02 5.05 12.37
N ALA A 102 -6.21 6.30 12.79
CA ALA A 102 -7.53 6.84 13.12
C ALA A 102 -8.11 7.63 11.95
N LYS A 103 -7.26 8.27 11.15
CA LYS A 103 -7.64 9.16 10.04
C LYS A 103 -6.73 8.97 8.83
N VAL A 104 -7.22 9.37 7.65
CA VAL A 104 -6.42 9.37 6.41
C VAL A 104 -5.19 10.27 6.52
N THR A 105 -5.25 11.34 7.31
CA THR A 105 -4.11 12.23 7.58
C THR A 105 -2.93 11.49 8.21
N ASP A 106 -3.17 10.45 9.02
CA ASP A 106 -2.09 9.68 9.64
C ASP A 106 -1.25 8.94 8.56
N LEU A 107 -1.92 8.45 7.51
CA LEU A 107 -1.25 7.85 6.34
C LEU A 107 -0.49 8.91 5.53
N VAL A 108 -1.08 10.08 5.31
CA VAL A 108 -0.42 11.19 4.59
C VAL A 108 0.84 11.65 5.33
N ASP A 109 0.76 11.83 6.65
CA ASP A 109 1.88 12.22 7.49
C ASP A 109 3.01 11.17 7.43
N CYS A 110 2.66 9.88 7.49
CA CYS A 110 3.63 8.80 7.26
C CYS A 110 4.30 8.94 5.89
N LEU A 111 3.54 9.05 4.79
CA LEU A 111 4.10 9.18 3.45
C LEU A 111 5.02 10.42 3.33
N GLN A 112 4.59 11.56 3.87
CA GLN A 112 5.36 12.81 3.86
C GLN A 112 6.66 12.72 4.66
N SER A 113 6.71 11.90 5.71
CA SER A 113 7.96 11.62 6.45
C SER A 113 8.94 10.69 5.70
N GLY A 114 8.65 10.41 4.43
CA GLY A 114 9.48 9.58 3.58
C GLY A 114 9.12 8.11 3.68
N CYS A 115 7.92 7.75 4.15
CA CYS A 115 7.60 6.36 4.39
C CYS A 115 6.95 5.67 3.20
N ILE A 116 6.92 4.35 3.24
CA ILE A 116 6.00 3.52 2.46
C ILE A 116 5.17 2.76 3.46
N CYS A 117 3.86 2.63 3.23
CA CYS A 117 2.96 2.00 4.19
C CYS A 117 2.48 0.65 3.69
N LEU A 118 2.77 -0.41 4.44
CA LEU A 118 2.18 -1.73 4.22
C LEU A 118 0.84 -1.82 4.95
N VAL A 119 -0.24 -2.17 4.26
CA VAL A 119 -1.59 -2.10 4.84
C VAL A 119 -2.38 -3.40 4.64
N PRO A 120 -2.84 -4.05 5.72
CA PRO A 120 -3.69 -5.22 5.67
C PRO A 120 -5.15 -4.82 5.43
N TYR A 121 -5.78 -5.40 4.42
CA TYR A 121 -7.15 -5.08 4.03
C TYR A 121 -7.91 -6.33 3.57
N ASP A 122 -9.25 -6.30 3.55
CA ASP A 122 -10.01 -7.35 2.89
C ASP A 122 -10.17 -7.05 1.39
N SER A 123 -9.82 -8.00 0.54
CA SER A 123 -9.88 -7.83 -0.91
C SER A 123 -11.18 -8.37 -1.51
N ASP A 124 -11.88 -7.56 -2.31
CA ASP A 124 -13.07 -8.02 -3.03
C ASP A 124 -12.71 -8.74 -4.34
N ALA A 125 -13.72 -9.21 -5.09
CA ALA A 125 -13.54 -9.93 -6.34
C ALA A 125 -12.88 -9.09 -7.45
N ASN A 126 -12.99 -7.76 -7.36
CA ASN A 126 -12.30 -6.79 -8.23
C ASN A 126 -10.96 -6.31 -7.64
N HIS A 127 -10.51 -6.92 -6.55
CA HIS A 127 -9.32 -6.60 -5.77
C HIS A 127 -9.36 -5.31 -4.95
N GLU A 128 -10.44 -4.53 -5.05
CA GLU A 128 -10.64 -3.32 -4.25
C GLU A 128 -10.80 -3.64 -2.76
N PRO A 129 -10.49 -2.68 -1.88
CA PRO A 129 -10.74 -2.87 -0.47
C PRO A 129 -12.23 -2.94 -0.11
N CYS A 130 -12.56 -3.93 0.71
CA CYS A 130 -13.87 -4.16 1.26
C CYS A 130 -13.78 -4.41 2.78
N LEU A 131 -14.92 -4.62 3.43
CA LEU A 131 -15.00 -4.97 4.85
C LEU A 131 -15.62 -6.35 4.99
N LYS A 132 -14.77 -7.39 5.01
CA LYS A 132 -15.16 -8.81 5.13
C LYS A 132 -14.61 -9.44 6.40
N LYS A 133 -14.29 -8.63 7.43
CA LYS A 133 -13.85 -9.07 8.76
C LYS A 133 -12.61 -9.98 8.74
N GLY A 134 -11.71 -9.81 7.78
CA GLY A 134 -10.51 -10.63 7.60
C GLY A 134 -10.74 -11.92 6.79
N HIS A 135 -11.97 -12.25 6.40
CA HIS A 135 -12.24 -13.45 5.58
C HIS A 135 -11.63 -13.38 4.19
N ARG A 136 -11.23 -12.18 3.75
CA ARG A 136 -10.50 -11.99 2.49
C ARG A 136 -9.23 -11.18 2.73
N ALA A 137 -8.58 -11.41 3.86
CA ALA A 137 -7.36 -10.73 4.27
C ALA A 137 -6.32 -10.73 3.15
N HIS A 138 -5.77 -9.55 2.92
CA HIS A 138 -4.81 -9.26 1.87
C HIS A 138 -3.91 -8.12 2.31
N TRP A 139 -2.85 -7.90 1.56
CA TRP A 139 -1.90 -6.83 1.81
C TRP A 139 -1.72 -5.99 0.57
N LEU A 140 -1.61 -4.69 0.75
CA LEU A 140 -1.20 -3.76 -0.30
C LEU A 140 -0.16 -2.79 0.26
N LEU A 141 0.56 -2.18 -0.67
CA LEU A 141 1.54 -1.15 -0.41
C LEU A 141 0.97 0.21 -0.83
N VAL A 142 1.02 1.20 0.05
CA VAL A 142 0.75 2.60 -0.29
C VAL A 142 2.09 3.32 -0.49
N HIS A 143 2.28 3.88 -1.68
CA HIS A 143 3.57 4.43 -2.11
C HIS A 143 3.46 5.85 -2.70
N GLY A 144 2.30 6.49 -2.54
CA GLY A 144 2.08 7.86 -2.98
C GLY A 144 0.67 8.33 -2.70
N TYR A 145 0.43 9.62 -2.95
CA TYR A 145 -0.90 10.21 -2.86
C TYR A 145 -1.04 11.45 -3.75
N LEU A 146 -2.28 11.75 -4.08
CA LEU A 146 -2.71 12.94 -4.80
C LEU A 146 -3.62 13.76 -3.90
N LYS A 147 -3.50 15.08 -3.99
CA LYS A 147 -4.33 16.04 -3.29
C LYS A 147 -5.34 16.66 -4.25
N GLU A 148 -6.61 16.69 -3.87
CA GLU A 148 -7.63 17.38 -4.66
C GLU A 148 -7.48 18.91 -4.51
N LEU A 149 -7.51 19.64 -5.63
CA LEU A 149 -7.27 21.08 -5.73
C LEU A 149 -8.56 21.91 -5.75
N THR A 150 -9.72 21.25 -5.88
CA THR A 150 -11.00 21.90 -6.19
C THR A 150 -11.88 22.18 -4.97
N SER A 151 -11.52 21.67 -3.78
CA SER A 151 -12.25 21.96 -2.54
C SER A 151 -11.99 23.35 -1.99
N SER A 152 -13.08 24.07 -1.78
CA SER A 152 -13.14 25.22 -0.88
C SER A 152 -13.25 24.81 0.60
N SER A 153 -13.37 23.52 0.90
CA SER A 153 -13.51 22.95 2.25
C SER A 153 -12.34 22.01 2.55
N SER A 154 -11.63 22.26 3.64
CA SER A 154 -10.42 21.56 4.12
C SER A 154 -10.54 20.04 4.40
N ASN A 155 -11.59 19.37 3.94
CA ASN A 155 -11.90 17.96 4.21
C ASN A 155 -11.97 17.11 2.93
N GLU A 156 -11.21 17.46 1.88
CA GLU A 156 -11.28 16.77 0.60
C GLU A 156 -10.26 15.63 0.53
N TYR A 157 -10.74 14.45 0.14
CA TYR A 157 -10.04 13.18 0.29
C TYR A 157 -8.80 13.13 -0.57
N ASP A 158 -7.63 13.03 0.06
CA ASP A 158 -6.40 12.66 -0.64
C ASP A 158 -6.56 11.23 -1.20
N LEU A 159 -6.28 11.07 -2.50
CA LEU A 159 -6.28 9.77 -3.16
C LEU A 159 -4.94 9.11 -2.94
N VAL A 160 -4.92 7.81 -2.65
CA VAL A 160 -3.67 7.08 -2.42
C VAL A 160 -3.29 6.20 -3.61
N LEU A 161 -2.01 6.14 -3.90
CA LEU A 161 -1.43 5.25 -4.89
C LEU A 161 -1.05 3.93 -4.23
N VAL A 162 -1.61 2.84 -4.75
CA VAL A 162 -1.49 1.50 -4.15
C VAL A 162 -1.00 0.46 -5.14
N GLN A 163 -0.18 -0.46 -4.63
CA GLN A 163 0.35 -1.62 -5.35
C GLN A 163 0.09 -2.90 -4.54
N HIS A 164 -0.24 -4.01 -5.22
CA HIS A 164 -0.45 -5.31 -4.57
C HIS A 164 0.03 -6.45 -5.46
N GLY A 165 0.23 -7.63 -4.87
CA GLY A 165 0.75 -8.81 -5.57
C GLY A 165 -0.23 -9.54 -6.51
N LYS A 166 -1.44 -9.02 -6.75
CA LYS A 166 -2.44 -9.67 -7.62
C LYS A 166 -2.26 -9.31 -9.10
N ASN A 167 -2.51 -10.29 -9.96
CA ASN A 167 -2.60 -10.07 -11.41
C ASN A 167 -3.84 -9.22 -11.72
N ILE A 168 -3.64 -8.04 -12.29
CA ILE A 168 -4.71 -7.26 -12.89
C ILE A 168 -4.74 -7.66 -14.36
N ASP A 169 -5.88 -8.17 -14.83
CA ASP A 169 -6.09 -8.52 -16.25
C ASP A 169 -5.55 -7.39 -17.15
N PRO A 170 -4.60 -7.66 -18.06
CA PRO A 170 -4.07 -6.67 -18.99
C PRO A 170 -5.15 -5.94 -19.78
N LYS A 171 -6.32 -6.55 -20.02
CA LYS A 171 -7.47 -5.92 -20.70
C LYS A 171 -8.26 -4.96 -19.80
N ARG A 172 -8.06 -5.02 -18.49
CA ARG A 172 -8.54 -4.05 -17.49
C ARG A 172 -7.50 -2.97 -17.17
N ARG A 173 -6.28 -3.08 -17.70
CA ARG A 173 -5.35 -1.94 -17.79
C ARG A 173 -5.87 -0.98 -18.84
N THR A 174 -6.83 -0.15 -18.46
CA THR A 174 -7.02 1.10 -19.20
C THR A 174 -5.80 1.98 -18.91
N ASP A 175 -5.33 2.77 -19.88
CA ASP A 175 -4.21 3.72 -19.79
C ASP A 175 -4.30 4.76 -18.63
N SER A 176 -5.26 4.59 -17.73
CA SER A 176 -5.52 5.35 -16.51
C SER A 176 -4.85 4.78 -15.26
N GLU A 177 -4.01 3.74 -15.36
CA GLU A 177 -3.38 3.11 -14.18
C GLU A 177 -2.30 3.98 -13.52
N TYR A 178 -1.82 5.01 -14.21
CA TYR A 178 -1.08 6.14 -13.66
C TYR A 178 -1.44 7.38 -14.47
N CYS A 179 -2.55 8.06 -14.17
CA CYS A 179 -2.62 9.47 -14.55
C CYS A 179 -1.78 10.27 -13.56
N LEU A 180 -0.45 10.10 -13.61
CA LEU A 180 0.42 11.20 -13.18
C LEU A 180 0.08 12.35 -14.14
N PRO A 181 -0.35 13.51 -13.63
CA PRO A 181 -0.44 14.70 -14.46
C PRO A 181 0.91 14.87 -15.17
N LYS A 182 0.90 15.18 -16.48
CA LYS A 182 2.11 15.29 -17.31
C LYS A 182 3.15 16.31 -16.79
N ASP A 183 2.81 17.04 -15.73
CA ASP A 183 3.51 18.22 -15.22
C ASP A 183 3.88 18.11 -13.72
N ALA A 184 3.81 16.93 -13.11
CA ALA A 184 4.09 16.76 -11.68
C ALA A 184 5.59 16.87 -11.33
N SER A 185 5.96 17.86 -10.52
CA SER A 185 7.34 18.01 -10.00
C SER A 185 7.58 17.11 -8.78
N LEU A 186 8.50 16.14 -8.91
CA LEU A 186 8.86 15.22 -7.84
C LEU A 186 9.78 15.91 -6.81
N LYS A 187 9.46 15.78 -5.52
CA LYS A 187 10.41 16.06 -4.43
C LYS A 187 10.98 14.73 -3.94
N GLU A 188 12.28 14.52 -4.14
CA GLU A 188 12.99 13.37 -3.57
C GLU A 188 12.98 13.44 -2.04
N THR A 189 12.58 12.34 -1.40
CA THR A 189 12.61 12.22 0.08
C THR A 189 13.22 10.88 0.46
N LEU A 190 14.17 10.92 1.41
CA LEU A 190 14.86 9.76 1.98
C LEU A 190 13.89 8.87 2.77
N CYS A 191 14.07 7.54 2.71
CA CYS A 191 12.99 6.59 3.03
C CYS A 191 13.19 5.73 4.30
N ASN A 192 12.14 5.61 5.12
CA ASN A 192 11.95 4.60 6.17
C ASN A 192 10.72 3.70 5.85
N LEU A 193 10.66 2.43 6.25
CA LEU A 193 9.51 1.55 5.99
C LEU A 193 8.52 1.58 7.17
N PHE A 194 7.21 1.73 6.90
CA PHE A 194 6.17 1.77 7.93
C PHE A 194 5.08 0.74 7.63
N VAL A 195 4.52 0.13 8.68
CA VAL A 195 3.45 -0.86 8.58
C VAL A 195 2.26 -0.30 9.31
N ALA A 196 1.12 -0.29 8.65
CA ALA A 196 -0.11 0.22 9.22
C ALA A 196 -1.10 -0.90 9.46
N ILE A 197 -1.92 -0.77 10.50
CA ILE A 197 -3.03 -1.66 10.85
C ILE A 197 -4.32 -0.85 10.94
#